data_AF-X1U0C9-F1
#
_entry.id   AF-X1U0C9-F1
#
_cell.length_a   1.000
_cell.length_b   1.000
_cell.length_c   1.000
_cell.angle_alpha   90.00
_cell.angle_beta   90.00
_cell.angle_gamma   90.00
#
_symmetry.space_group_name_H-M   'P 1'
#
loop_
_entity.id
_entity.type
_entity.pdbx_description
1 polymer ?
#
loop_
_entity_poly.entity_id
_entity_poly.type
_entity_poly.pdbx_seq_one_letter_code
_entity_poly.pdbx_strand_id
1 'polypeptide(L)'
;MMVNYRIYIFLAVLGAAVIVYSFQPLSFLVVRDKTTGEEIFTQRISPGEKFKLTYIHSVEKIMVTGIFTVDEDNRIILLETYFPSPGTGLPVEARPDKESGQLVLKGINEPREVSFFTLSINDYRLIL
;
A
#
# COMPACT_ATOMS: atom_id res chain seq x y z
N MET A 1 24.86 -15.64 -50.33
CA MET A 1 24.89 -15.01 -48.99
C MET A 1 23.93 -15.80 -48.10
N MET A 2 24.43 -16.70 -47.25
CA MET A 2 23.56 -17.51 -46.38
C MET A 2 23.04 -16.64 -45.25
N VAL A 3 21.73 -16.41 -45.23
CA VAL A 3 21.05 -15.69 -44.16
C VAL A 3 21.14 -16.54 -42.90
N ASN A 4 21.73 -15.99 -41.83
CA ASN A 4 21.93 -16.70 -40.58
C ASN A 4 20.62 -16.71 -39.78
N TYR A 5 19.71 -17.64 -40.10
CA TYR A 5 18.37 -17.73 -39.47
C TYR A 5 18.38 -17.71 -37.94
N ARG A 6 19.49 -18.13 -37.31
CA ARG A 6 19.71 -18.07 -35.85
C ARG A 6 19.59 -16.64 -35.29
N ILE A 7 20.05 -15.61 -36.02
CA ILE A 7 19.97 -14.22 -35.55
C ILE A 7 18.53 -13.72 -35.53
N TYR A 8 17.72 -14.09 -36.54
CA TYR A 8 16.32 -13.71 -36.63
C TYR A 8 15.47 -14.41 -35.57
N ILE A 9 15.77 -15.69 -35.29
CA ILE A 9 15.13 -16.43 -34.20
C ILE A 9 15.44 -15.78 -32.85
N PHE A 10 16.71 -15.42 -32.61
CA PHE A 10 17.09 -14.75 -31.37
C PHE A 10 16.39 -13.39 -31.20
N LEU A 11 16.35 -12.57 -32.26
CA LEU A 11 15.64 -11.29 -32.25
C LEU A 11 14.13 -11.46 -32.05
N ALA A 12 13.52 -12.49 -32.64
CA ALA A 12 12.11 -12.78 -32.45
C ALA A 12 11.79 -13.18 -31.00
N VAL A 13 12.63 -14.02 -30.37
CA VAL A 13 12.49 -14.40 -28.97
C VAL A 13 12.67 -13.19 -28.05
N LEU A 14 13.68 -12.35 -28.31
CA LEU A 14 13.92 -11.14 -27.53
C LEU A 14 12.75 -10.16 -27.65
N GLY A 15 12.23 -9.96 -28.87
CA GLY A 15 11.05 -9.13 -29.12
C GLY A 15 9.81 -9.66 -28.39
N ALA A 16 9.57 -10.97 -28.45
CA ALA A 16 8.45 -11.60 -27.73
C ALA A 16 8.57 -11.42 -26.21
N ALA A 17 9.77 -11.57 -25.63
CA ALA A 17 10.01 -11.36 -24.21
C ALA A 17 9.72 -9.91 -23.76
N VAL A 18 10.14 -8.92 -24.55
CA VAL A 18 9.86 -7.49 -24.28
C VAL A 18 8.35 -7.22 -24.32
N ILE A 19 7.66 -7.78 -25.31
CA ILE A 19 6.20 -7.65 -25.45
C ILE A 19 5.51 -8.24 -24.22
N VAL A 20 5.85 -9.46 -23.80
CA VAL A 20 5.30 -10.11 -22.60
C VAL A 20 5.54 -9.27 -21.34
N TYR A 21 6.72 -8.69 -21.20
CA TYR A 21 7.05 -7.83 -20.06
C TYR A 21 6.26 -6.51 -20.07
N SER A 22 5.95 -5.96 -21.25
CA SER A 22 5.18 -4.73 -21.37
C SER A 22 3.69 -4.88 -21.01
N PHE A 23 3.17 -6.11 -20.98
CA PHE A 23 1.78 -6.41 -20.61
C PHE A 23 1.58 -6.67 -19.12
N GLN A 24 2.60 -6.43 -18.27
CA GLN A 24 2.40 -6.53 -16.83
C GLN A 24 1.40 -5.46 -16.36
N PRO A 25 0.40 -5.83 -15.55
CA PRO A 25 -0.59 -4.89 -15.04
C PRO A 25 0.12 -3.80 -14.21
N LEU A 26 -0.20 -2.54 -14.51
CA LEU A 26 0.25 -1.39 -13.75
C LEU A 26 -0.79 -1.06 -12.69
N SER A 27 -0.42 -1.22 -11.42
CA SER A 27 -1.28 -0.89 -10.30
C SER A 27 -0.95 0.48 -9.73
N PHE A 28 -1.98 1.19 -9.30
CA PHE A 28 -1.86 2.55 -8.78
C PHE A 28 -2.63 2.67 -7.46
N LEU A 29 -1.98 3.28 -6.47
CA LEU A 29 -2.61 3.77 -5.26
C LEU A 29 -3.21 5.14 -5.55
N VAL A 30 -4.53 5.27 -5.37
CA VAL A 30 -5.25 6.51 -5.64
C VAL A 30 -5.97 6.98 -4.39
N VAL A 31 -5.80 8.25 -4.03
CA VAL A 31 -6.59 8.95 -3.02
C VAL A 31 -7.60 9.82 -3.73
N ARG A 32 -8.88 9.63 -3.43
CA ARG A 32 -9.97 10.41 -4.02
C ARG A 32 -10.76 11.14 -2.94
N ASP A 33 -11.24 12.34 -3.28
CA ASP A 33 -12.30 12.98 -2.53
C ASP A 33 -13.58 12.15 -2.68
N LYS A 34 -14.17 11.72 -1.56
CA LYS A 34 -15.35 10.85 -1.58
C LYS A 34 -16.63 11.56 -2.05
N THR A 35 -16.68 12.88 -1.94
CA THR A 35 -17.83 13.72 -2.29
C THR A 35 -17.78 14.16 -3.75
N THR A 36 -16.62 14.61 -4.22
CA THR A 36 -16.45 15.09 -5.61
C THR A 36 -15.95 14.02 -6.57
N GLY A 37 -15.32 12.97 -6.06
CA GLY A 37 -14.66 11.93 -6.86
C GLY A 37 -13.31 12.37 -7.44
N GLU A 38 -12.83 13.57 -7.12
CA GLU A 38 -11.57 14.11 -7.62
C GLU A 38 -10.38 13.30 -7.11
N GLU A 39 -9.44 12.97 -8.01
CA GLU A 39 -8.19 12.31 -7.64
C GLU A 39 -7.22 13.33 -7.04
N ILE A 40 -6.97 13.20 -5.74
CA ILE A 40 -6.09 14.10 -4.98
C ILE A 40 -4.63 13.65 -5.09
N PHE A 41 -4.41 12.34 -5.17
CA PHE A 41 -3.08 11.75 -5.22
C PHE A 41 -3.11 10.43 -5.97
N THR A 42 -2.12 10.20 -6.82
CA THR A 42 -1.96 8.95 -7.56
C THR A 42 -0.48 8.57 -7.59
N GLN A 43 -0.18 7.32 -7.24
CA GLN A 43 1.17 6.79 -7.34
C GLN A 43 1.15 5.34 -7.78
N ARG A 44 2.14 4.96 -8.60
CA ARG A 44 2.35 3.56 -8.96
C ARG A 44 2.74 2.74 -7.73
N ILE A 45 2.13 1.57 -7.57
CA ILE A 45 2.47 0.60 -6.53
C ILE A 45 2.49 -0.79 -7.13
N SER A 46 3.43 -1.64 -6.73
CA SER A 46 3.48 -3.02 -7.18
C SER A 46 2.90 -3.97 -6.13
N PRO A 47 2.34 -5.13 -6.51
CA PRO A 47 2.01 -6.18 -5.54
C PRO A 47 3.21 -6.51 -4.64
N GLY A 48 2.95 -6.65 -3.34
CA GLY A 48 3.96 -6.86 -2.30
C GLY A 48 4.69 -5.59 -1.83
N GLU A 49 4.53 -4.45 -2.51
CA GLU A 49 5.08 -3.18 -2.08
C GLU A 49 4.31 -2.65 -0.86
N LYS A 50 5.06 -2.22 0.16
CA LYS A 50 4.50 -1.73 1.42
C LYS A 50 4.40 -0.22 1.40
N PHE A 51 3.30 0.30 1.92
CA PHE A 51 3.12 1.74 2.13
C PHE A 51 2.62 2.02 3.54
N LYS A 52 2.89 3.22 4.04
CA LYS A 52 2.49 3.66 5.37
C LYS A 52 1.43 4.72 5.28
N LEU A 53 0.43 4.61 6.15
CA LEU A 53 -0.54 5.67 6.33
C LEU A 53 -0.56 6.08 7.80
N THR A 54 -0.30 7.37 8.04
CA THR A 54 -0.33 7.95 9.38
C THR A 54 -1.45 8.95 9.50
N TYR A 55 -2.29 8.79 10.51
CA TYR A 55 -3.42 9.67 10.79
C TYR A 55 -3.54 9.96 12.28
N ILE A 56 -4.14 11.10 12.61
CA ILE A 56 -4.47 11.45 14.00
C ILE A 56 -5.84 10.84 14.33
N HIS A 57 -5.91 10.02 15.37
CA HIS A 57 -7.18 9.46 15.86
C HIS A 57 -7.98 10.57 16.56
N SER A 58 -9.17 10.89 16.05
CA SER A 58 -9.96 12.07 16.43
C SER A 58 -10.30 12.18 17.92
N VAL A 59 -10.47 11.04 18.61
CA VAL A 59 -10.85 11.01 20.03
C VAL A 59 -9.65 11.26 20.94
N GLU A 60 -8.50 10.66 20.63
CA GLU A 60 -7.33 10.71 21.52
C GLU A 60 -6.29 11.74 21.07
N LYS A 61 -6.42 12.30 19.86
CA LYS A 61 -5.42 13.16 19.20
C LYS A 61 -4.03 12.51 19.12
N ILE A 62 -4.04 11.19 19.00
CA ILE A 62 -2.84 10.37 18.98
C ILE A 62 -2.56 9.92 17.54
N MET A 63 -1.29 9.96 17.14
CA MET A 63 -0.85 9.47 15.82
C MET A 63 -0.94 7.96 15.77
N VAL A 64 -1.65 7.41 14.79
CA VAL A 64 -1.73 5.99 14.49
C VAL A 64 -1.13 5.75 13.11
N THR A 65 -0.25 4.76 13.00
CA THR A 65 0.38 4.40 11.72
C THR A 65 -0.01 2.99 11.31
N GLY A 66 -0.72 2.86 10.20
CA GLY A 66 -0.99 1.58 9.55
C GLY A 66 0.05 1.26 8.48
N ILE A 67 0.53 0.02 8.47
CA ILE A 67 1.40 -0.55 7.42
C ILE A 67 0.55 -1.44 6.53
N PHE A 68 0.50 -1.11 5.25
CA PHE A 68 -0.31 -1.80 4.26
C PHE A 68 0.57 -2.39 3.16
N THR A 69 0.04 -3.38 2.45
CA THR A 69 0.59 -3.90 1.20
C THR A 69 -0.54 -4.04 0.18
N VAL A 70 -0.19 -4.16 -1.09
CA VAL A 70 -1.13 -4.57 -2.14
C VAL A 70 -0.89 -6.05 -2.47
N ASP A 71 -1.94 -6.85 -2.57
CA ASP A 71 -1.84 -8.25 -3.01
C ASP A 71 -1.88 -8.38 -4.55
N GLU A 72 -1.69 -9.59 -5.07
CA GLU A 72 -1.74 -9.87 -6.52
C GLU A 72 -3.12 -9.57 -7.15
N ASP A 73 -4.17 -9.53 -6.33
CA ASP A 73 -5.54 -9.19 -6.73
C ASP A 73 -5.83 -7.67 -6.62
N ASN A 74 -4.80 -6.84 -6.42
CA ASN A 74 -4.89 -5.40 -6.21
C ASN A 74 -5.73 -4.96 -4.99
N ARG A 75 -5.82 -5.82 -3.97
CA ARG A 75 -6.48 -5.50 -2.72
C ARG A 75 -5.49 -4.89 -1.75
N ILE A 76 -5.93 -3.88 -1.01
CA ILE A 76 -5.15 -3.29 0.09
C ILE A 76 -5.29 -4.21 1.30
N ILE A 77 -4.16 -4.73 1.77
CA ILE A 77 -4.06 -5.62 2.91
C ILE A 77 -3.40 -4.87 4.07
N LEU A 78 -4.05 -4.86 5.23
CA LEU A 78 -3.46 -4.30 6.45
C LEU A 78 -2.54 -5.33 7.10
N LEU A 79 -1.25 -5.03 7.18
CA LEU A 79 -0.25 -5.90 7.79
C LEU A 79 -0.11 -5.64 9.28
N GLU A 80 0.12 -4.37 9.62
CA GLU A 80 0.43 -3.95 10.99
C GLU A 80 -0.21 -2.60 11.32
N THR A 81 -0.52 -2.35 12.58
CA THR A 81 -0.92 -1.02 13.07
C THR A 81 -0.14 -0.67 14.32
N TYR A 82 0.52 0.50 14.31
CA TYR A 82 1.31 1.05 15.39
C TYR A 82 0.49 2.08 16.16
N PHE A 83 0.43 1.89 17.48
CA PHE A 83 -0.19 2.80 18.43
C PHE A 83 0.86 3.26 19.44
N PRO A 84 0.97 4.58 19.68
CA PRO A 84 2.01 5.12 20.54
C PRO A 84 1.66 5.04 22.03
N SER A 85 0.44 4.64 22.41
CA SER A 85 0.03 4.47 23.81
C SER A 85 -1.11 3.45 23.95
N PRO A 86 -1.20 2.71 25.07
CA PRO A 86 -2.32 1.82 25.44
C PRO A 86 -3.68 2.51 25.70
N GLY A 87 -3.99 3.61 25.02
CA GLY A 87 -5.24 4.37 25.19
C GLY A 87 -6.46 3.49 24.99
N THR A 88 -7.43 3.60 25.91
CA THR A 88 -8.56 2.69 26.12
C THR A 88 -9.49 2.57 24.90
N GLY A 89 -9.09 1.73 23.95
CA GLY A 89 -9.84 1.39 22.74
C GLY A 89 -9.10 0.42 21.81
N LEU A 90 -7.93 -0.06 22.23
CA LEU A 90 -7.11 -0.97 21.44
C LEU A 90 -7.70 -2.39 21.45
N PRO A 91 -7.64 -3.11 20.31
CA PRO A 91 -7.80 -4.55 20.30
C PRO A 91 -6.86 -5.19 21.32
N VAL A 92 -7.40 -6.09 22.14
CA VAL A 92 -6.73 -6.79 23.27
C VAL A 92 -5.44 -7.50 22.86
N GLU A 93 -5.22 -7.69 21.56
CA GLU A 93 -4.12 -8.43 20.96
C GLU A 93 -2.86 -7.58 20.65
N ALA A 94 -2.89 -6.27 20.94
CA ALA A 94 -1.76 -5.37 20.66
C ALA A 94 -0.57 -5.72 21.57
N ARG A 95 0.59 -6.00 20.97
CA ARG A 95 1.81 -6.35 21.70
C ARG A 95 2.84 -5.22 21.58
N PRO A 96 3.60 -4.92 22.64
CA PRO A 96 4.70 -3.97 22.54
C PRO A 96 5.75 -4.51 21.57
N ASP A 97 6.11 -3.67 20.60
CA ASP A 97 7.22 -3.90 19.70
C ASP A 97 8.53 -3.78 20.46
N LYS A 98 9.42 -4.76 20.24
CA LYS A 98 10.63 -4.92 21.04
C LYS A 98 11.69 -3.86 20.77
N GLU A 99 11.59 -3.16 19.63
CA GLU A 99 12.57 -2.14 19.22
C GLU A 99 12.06 -0.72 19.45
N SER A 100 10.80 -0.43 19.10
CA SER A 100 10.23 0.92 19.20
C SER A 100 9.51 1.20 20.52
N GLY A 101 9.14 0.17 21.29
CA GLY A 101 8.32 0.31 22.50
C GLY A 101 6.87 0.71 22.22
N GLN A 102 6.47 0.84 20.95
CA GLN A 102 5.10 1.13 20.55
C GLN A 102 4.26 -0.14 20.56
N LEU A 103 2.95 -0.01 20.74
CA LEU A 103 2.04 -1.14 20.65
C LEU A 103 1.75 -1.46 19.18
N VAL A 104 1.95 -2.70 18.79
CA VAL A 104 1.76 -3.16 17.41
C VAL A 104 0.77 -4.30 17.37
N LEU A 105 -0.24 -4.14 16.52
CA LEU A 105 -1.08 -5.24 16.06
C LEU A 105 -0.51 -5.79 14.77
N LYS A 106 -0.23 -7.09 14.71
CA LYS A 106 0.30 -7.77 13.52
C LYS A 106 -0.67 -8.84 13.06
N GLY A 107 -0.63 -9.16 11.76
CA GLY A 107 -1.29 -10.34 11.22
C GLY A 107 -2.78 -10.17 11.00
N ILE A 108 -3.23 -8.93 10.82
CA ILE A 108 -4.62 -8.64 10.45
C ILE A 108 -4.90 -9.30 9.09
N ASN A 109 -4.00 -9.12 8.10
CA ASN A 109 -4.04 -9.78 6.78
C ASN A 109 -5.43 -9.79 6.12
N GLU A 110 -6.23 -8.78 6.42
CA GLU A 110 -7.59 -8.63 5.95
C GLU A 110 -7.62 -7.59 4.83
N PRO A 111 -8.33 -7.86 3.72
CA PRO A 111 -8.65 -6.84 2.74
C PRO A 111 -9.45 -5.72 3.41
N ARG A 112 -8.99 -4.47 3.27
CA ARG A 112 -9.71 -3.31 3.79
C ARG A 112 -9.95 -2.28 2.70
N GLU A 113 -11.19 -1.80 2.64
CA GLU A 113 -11.47 -0.51 2.03
C GLU A 113 -11.09 0.58 3.02
N VAL A 114 -10.13 1.40 2.65
CA VAL A 114 -9.56 2.41 3.53
C VAL A 114 -10.22 3.75 3.20
N SER A 115 -11.20 4.15 4.00
CA SER A 115 -11.91 5.43 3.89
C SER A 115 -11.66 6.27 5.15
N PHE A 116 -11.29 7.54 4.97
CA PHE A 116 -11.19 8.51 6.07
C PHE A 116 -12.06 9.73 5.83
N PHE A 117 -12.53 10.32 6.92
CA PHE A 117 -13.19 11.61 6.90
C PHE A 117 -12.18 12.70 7.20
N THR A 118 -11.87 13.53 6.21
CA THR A 118 -11.01 14.69 6.43
C THR A 118 -11.81 15.79 7.11
N LEU A 119 -11.72 15.89 8.44
CA LEU A 119 -12.21 17.05 9.19
C LEU A 119 -11.02 17.99 9.43
N SER A 120 -11.26 19.31 9.48
CA SER A 120 -10.23 20.34 9.72
C SER A 120 -9.45 20.18 11.04
N ILE A 121 -9.87 19.25 11.90
CA ILE A 121 -9.24 18.91 13.18
C ILE A 121 -8.21 17.76 13.07
N ASN A 122 -8.16 17.05 11.95
CA ASN A 122 -7.30 15.89 11.75
C ASN A 122 -6.20 16.24 10.73
N ASP A 123 -4.94 16.16 11.16
CA ASP A 123 -3.77 16.30 10.27
C ASP A 123 -3.43 14.91 9.69
N TYR A 124 -3.46 14.79 8.37
CA TYR A 124 -3.20 13.53 7.66
C TYR A 124 -1.93 13.65 6.85
N ARG A 125 -1.02 12.69 7.00
CA ARG A 125 0.22 12.63 6.21
C ARG A 125 0.37 11.26 5.59
N LEU A 126 0.33 11.21 4.27
CA LEU A 126 0.75 10.05 3.50
C LEU A 126 2.28 10.12 3.36
N ILE A 127 2.98 9.10 3.85
CA ILE A 127 4.43 8.98 3.74
C ILE A 127 4.70 7.64 3.07
N LEU A 128 5.40 7.71 1.94
CA LEU A 128 5.67 6.59 1.06
C LEU A 128 7.07 6.05 1.34
#